data_AF-A0A1B9AKV1-F1
#
_entry.id   AF-A0A1B9AKV1-F1
#
_cell.length_a   1.000
_cell.length_b   1.000
_cell.length_c   1.000
_cell.angle_alpha   90.00
_cell.angle_beta   90.00
_cell.angle_gamma   90.00
#
_symmetry.space_group_name_H-M   'P 1'
#
loop_
_entity.id
_entity.type
_entity.pdbx_description
1 polymer ?
#
loop_
_entity_poly.entity_id
_entity_poly.type
_entity_poly.pdbx_seq_one_letter_code
_entity_poly.pdbx_strand_id
1 'polypeptide(L)'
;MEIKSILMSSENHNGWKIEDLLEQVIVEVSHKINKIINDPSPQAQLVVRNNLAIIEHLGAAEALQRSSYVVLDAMKPNEGPAGKPRIGK
;
A
#
# COMPACT_ATOMS: atom_id res chain seq x y z
N MET A 1 15.99 15.26 10.83
CA MET A 1 15.41 13.91 10.92
C MET A 1 15.66 13.27 9.57
N GLU A 2 16.48 12.22 9.48
CA GLU A 2 16.72 11.53 8.21
C GLU A 2 15.43 10.81 7.78
N ILE A 3 15.03 10.98 6.52
CA ILE A 3 13.89 10.26 5.95
C ILE A 3 14.38 8.87 5.57
N LYS A 4 13.90 7.84 6.27
CA LYS A 4 14.18 6.45 5.90
C LYS A 4 13.23 6.02 4.80
N SER A 5 13.76 5.69 3.62
CA SER A 5 12.98 5.18 2.49
C SER A 5 12.34 3.83 2.82
N ILE A 6 11.02 3.74 2.61
CA ILE A 6 10.24 2.51 2.83
C ILE A 6 10.04 1.77 1.52
N LEU A 7 9.72 2.50 0.45
CA LEU A 7 9.36 1.94 -0.83
C LEU A 7 10.58 1.55 -1.65
N MET A 8 10.38 0.54 -2.50
CA MET A 8 11.36 0.10 -3.48
C MET A 8 11.64 1.23 -4.48
N SER A 9 12.91 1.50 -4.70
CA SER A 9 13.39 2.47 -5.70
C SER A 9 14.78 2.10 -6.18
N SER A 10 15.34 2.85 -7.13
CA SER A 10 16.74 2.73 -7.57
C SER A 10 17.76 2.97 -6.45
N GLU A 11 17.35 3.65 -5.37
CA GLU A 11 18.20 3.92 -4.20
C GLU A 11 17.87 3.00 -3.02
N ASN A 12 16.77 2.24 -3.11
CA ASN A 12 16.29 1.33 -2.08
C ASN A 12 15.77 0.02 -2.70
N HIS A 13 16.67 -0.81 -3.20
CA HIS A 13 16.31 -2.05 -3.89
C HIS A 13 15.61 -3.09 -2.99
N ASN A 14 15.79 -2.98 -1.67
CA ASN A 14 15.17 -3.87 -0.68
C ASN A 14 13.90 -3.26 -0.05
N GLY A 15 13.43 -2.13 -0.59
CA GLY A 15 12.19 -1.51 -0.14
C GLY A 15 10.96 -2.34 -0.50
N TRP A 16 9.83 -1.99 0.11
CA TRP A 16 8.55 -2.61 -0.21
C TRP A 16 8.03 -2.13 -1.56
N LYS A 17 7.40 -3.03 -2.32
CA LYS A 17 6.47 -2.58 -3.35
C LYS A 17 5.25 -1.98 -2.67
N ILE A 18 4.70 -0.92 -3.25
CA ILE A 18 3.60 -0.19 -2.60
C ILE A 18 2.34 -1.06 -2.52
N GLU A 19 2.02 -1.84 -3.55
CA GLU A 19 0.87 -2.74 -3.54
C GLU A 19 0.96 -3.80 -2.43
N ASP A 20 2.13 -4.42 -2.26
CA ASP A 20 2.35 -5.44 -1.22
C ASP A 20 2.29 -4.82 0.18
N LEU A 21 2.84 -3.61 0.35
CA LEU A 21 2.78 -2.88 1.62
C LEU A 21 1.35 -2.47 1.97
N LEU A 22 0.58 -1.94 1.01
CA LEU A 22 -0.80 -1.53 1.23
C LEU A 22 -1.68 -2.73 1.58
N GLU A 23 -1.52 -3.85 0.88
CA GLU A 23 -2.20 -5.12 1.17
C GLU A 23 -1.91 -5.57 2.61
N GLN A 24 -0.64 -5.55 3.04
CA GLN A 24 -0.28 -5.90 4.42
C GLN A 24 -0.91 -4.94 5.44
N VAL A 25 -0.88 -3.63 5.19
CA VAL A 25 -1.48 -2.64 6.11
C VAL A 25 -2.99 -2.81 6.21
N ILE A 26 -3.69 -3.14 5.11
CA ILE A 26 -5.13 -3.46 5.11
C ILE A 26 -5.42 -4.62 6.07
N VAL A 27 -4.62 -5.70 6.00
CA VAL A 27 -4.76 -6.85 6.90
C VAL A 27 -4.56 -6.45 8.37
N GLU A 28 -3.51 -5.66 8.66
CA GLU A 28 -3.23 -5.21 10.02
C GLU A 28 -4.32 -4.28 10.58
N VAL A 29 -4.87 -3.39 9.76
CA VAL A 29 -5.99 -2.52 10.15
C VAL A 29 -7.27 -3.33 10.36
N SER A 30 -7.52 -4.35 9.53
CA SER A 30 -8.64 -5.28 9.71
C SER A 30 -8.55 -6.02 11.05
N HIS A 31 -7.35 -6.47 11.45
CA HIS A 31 -7.14 -7.04 12.77
C HIS A 31 -7.44 -6.05 13.92
N LYS A 32 -7.16 -4.76 13.74
CA LYS A 32 -7.50 -3.74 14.73
C LYS A 32 -9.01 -3.57 14.86
N ILE A 33 -9.76 -3.59 13.76
CA ILE A 33 -11.24 -3.56 13.77
C ILE A 33 -11.78 -4.75 14.58
N ASN A 34 -11.31 -5.97 14.29
CA ASN A 34 -11.80 -7.18 14.96
C ASN A 34 -11.66 -7.15 16.48
N LYS A 35 -10.69 -6.41 17.02
CA LYS A 35 -10.50 -6.26 18.47
C LYS A 35 -11.54 -5.38 19.15
N ILE A 36 -12.16 -4.45 18.42
CA ILE A 36 -13.02 -3.41 18.99
C ILE A 36 -14.45 -3.40 18.41
N ILE A 37 -14.74 -4.24 17.40
CA ILE A 37 -16.01 -4.21 16.67
C ILE A 37 -17.24 -4.45 17.55
N ASN A 38 -17.08 -5.19 18.67
CA ASN A 38 -18.15 -5.51 19.59
C ASN A 38 -18.28 -4.50 20.75
N ASP A 39 -17.41 -3.50 20.84
CA ASP A 39 -17.51 -2.43 21.84
C ASP A 39 -18.60 -1.42 21.39
N PRO A 40 -19.71 -1.29 22.13
CA PRO A 40 -20.82 -0.45 21.72
C PRO A 40 -20.58 1.05 21.97
N SER A 41 -19.46 1.44 22.60
CA SER A 41 -19.17 2.84 22.89
C SER A 41 -19.06 3.68 21.61
N PRO A 42 -19.53 4.94 21.63
CA PRO A 42 -19.43 5.83 20.48
C PRO A 42 -18.00 5.99 19.94
N GLN A 43 -17.01 5.95 20.83
CA GLN A 43 -15.59 6.06 20.51
C GLN A 43 -15.13 4.84 19.70
N ALA A 44 -15.45 3.62 20.15
CA ALA A 44 -15.10 2.41 19.41
C ALA A 44 -15.78 2.38 18.04
N GLN A 45 -17.07 2.74 17.97
CA GLN A 45 -17.79 2.82 16.69
C GLN A 45 -17.15 3.82 15.72
N LEU A 46 -16.69 4.98 16.20
CA LEU A 46 -15.98 5.96 15.37
C LEU A 46 -14.65 5.41 14.86
N VAL A 47 -13.86 4.76 15.72
CA VAL A 47 -12.58 4.16 15.33
C VAL A 47 -12.78 3.05 14.29
N VAL A 48 -13.81 2.21 14.45
CA VAL A 48 -14.19 1.20 13.45
C VAL A 48 -14.49 1.85 12.10
N ARG A 49 -15.35 2.89 12.08
CA ARG A 49 -15.69 3.60 10.83
C ARG A 49 -14.46 4.20 10.16
N ASN A 50 -13.58 4.84 10.93
CA ASN A 50 -12.34 5.42 10.40
C ASN A 50 -11.42 4.33 9.82
N ASN A 51 -11.27 3.20 10.50
CA ASN A 51 -10.44 2.10 10.01
C ASN A 51 -11.00 1.46 8.74
N LEU A 52 -12.33 1.34 8.61
CA LEU A 52 -12.98 0.89 7.38
C LEU A 52 -12.71 1.85 6.21
N ALA A 53 -12.83 3.17 6.43
CA ALA A 53 -12.52 4.17 5.42
C ALA A 53 -11.02 4.15 5.03
N ILE A 54 -10.11 3.94 5.99
CA ILE A 54 -8.69 3.75 5.71
C ILE A 54 -8.49 2.53 4.79
N ILE A 55 -9.09 1.38 5.11
CA ILE A 55 -8.99 0.18 4.27
C ILE A 55 -9.49 0.46 2.85
N GLU A 56 -10.60 1.15 2.69
CA GLU A 56 -11.14 1.52 1.38
C GLU A 56 -10.16 2.38 0.57
N HIS A 57 -9.59 3.42 1.18
CA HIS A 57 -8.61 4.28 0.53
C HIS A 57 -7.31 3.55 0.16
N LEU A 58 -6.82 2.67 1.04
CA LEU A 58 -5.64 1.85 0.77
C LEU A 58 -5.90 0.88 -0.38
N GLY A 59 -7.07 0.23 -0.42
CA GLY A 59 -7.45 -0.67 -1.52
C GLY A 59 -7.59 0.05 -2.86
N ALA A 60 -8.11 1.28 -2.85
CA ALA A 60 -8.15 2.12 -4.06
C ALA A 60 -6.74 2.49 -4.55
N ALA A 61 -5.83 2.85 -3.64
CA ALA A 61 -4.44 3.14 -3.99
C ALA A 61 -3.69 1.91 -4.51
N GLU A 62 -3.93 0.74 -3.90
CA GLU A 62 -3.38 -0.55 -4.36
C GLU A 62 -3.84 -0.88 -5.79
N ALA A 63 -5.14 -0.73 -6.07
CA ALA A 63 -5.69 -0.95 -7.41
C ALA A 63 -5.09 -0.01 -8.47
N LEU A 64 -4.88 1.26 -8.14
CA LEU A 64 -4.22 2.23 -9.01
C LEU A 64 -2.77 1.82 -9.33
N GLN A 65 -2.02 1.34 -8.33
CA GLN A 65 -0.66 0.84 -8.55
C GLN A 65 -0.64 -0.39 -9.46
N ARG A 66 -1.48 -1.39 -9.17
CA ARG A 66 -1.55 -2.62 -9.98
C ARG A 66 -1.95 -2.30 -11.42
N SER A 67 -2.90 -1.37 -11.63
CA SER A 67 -3.25 -0.87 -12.96
C SER A 67 -2.07 -0.18 -13.64
N SER A 68 -1.23 0.55 -12.90
CA SER A 68 -0.02 1.18 -13.44
C SER A 68 0.98 0.12 -13.92
N TYR A 69 1.15 -0.99 -13.19
CA TYR A 69 2.00 -2.10 -13.65
C TYR A 69 1.50 -2.76 -14.93
N VAL A 70 0.18 -2.94 -15.08
CA VAL A 70 -0.40 -3.47 -16.34
C VAL A 70 0.02 -2.61 -17.54
N VAL A 71 -0.07 -1.28 -17.40
CA VAL A 71 0.36 -0.34 -18.45
C VAL A 71 1.87 -0.47 -18.72
N LEU A 72 2.69 -0.51 -17.68
CA LEU A 72 4.14 -0.57 -17.82
C LEU A 72 4.64 -1.91 -18.39
N ASP A 73 4.02 -3.02 -18.02
CA ASP A 73 4.37 -4.36 -18.52
C ASP A 73 4.00 -4.51 -20.00
N ALA A 74 2.93 -3.85 -20.46
CA ALA A 74 2.58 -3.79 -21.88
C ALA A 74 3.57 -2.95 -22.72
N MET A 75 4.27 -2.00 -22.10
CA MET A 75 5.25 -1.14 -22.79
C MET A 75 6.58 -1.84 -23.03
N LYS A 76 7.17 -2.44 -22.00
CA LYS A 76 8.44 -3.20 -22.09
C LYS A 76 8.69 -4.05 -20.84
N PRO A 77 9.56 -5.09 -20.93
CA PRO A 77 9.88 -5.95 -19.79
C PRO A 77 10.41 -5.18 -18.58
N ASN A 78 10.10 -5.68 -17.38
CA ASN A 78 10.66 -5.18 -16.14
C ASN A 78 12.09 -5.72 -15.95
N GLU A 79 13.10 -4.85 -16.07
CA GLU A 79 14.51 -5.19 -15.88
C GLU A 79 14.93 -5.29 -14.38
N GLY A 80 13.99 -5.11 -13.45
CA GLY A 80 14.23 -5.16 -12.02
C GLY A 80 14.77 -3.86 -11.42
N PRO A 81 15.07 -3.83 -10.10
CA PRO A 81 15.39 -2.60 -9.38
C PRO A 81 16.65 -1.87 -9.86
N ALA A 82 17.65 -2.63 -10.34
CA ALA A 82 18.91 -2.10 -10.88
C ALA A 82 18.91 -1.97 -12.42
N GLY A 83 17.78 -2.28 -13.07
CA GLY A 83 17.62 -2.21 -14.52
C GLY A 83 17.25 -0.81 -15.02
N LYS A 84 17.09 -0.64 -16.34
CA LYS A 84 16.70 0.65 -16.91
C LYS A 84 15.24 0.97 -16.58
N PRO A 85 14.93 2.22 -16.16
CA PRO A 85 13.57 2.60 -15.79
C PRO A 85 12.62 2.48 -16.97
N ARG A 86 11.35 2.17 -16.67
CA ARG A 86 10.36 1.94 -17.74
C ARG A 86 9.92 3.21 -18.44
N ILE A 87 9.71 4.24 -17.63
CA ILE A 87 9.38 5.60 -18.00
C ILE A 87 10.28 6.50 -17.15
N GLY A 88 10.67 7.67 -17.67
CA GLY A 88 11.57 8.59 -16.99
C GLY A 88 13.04 8.38 -17.38
N LYS A 89 13.93 9.01 -16.61
CA LYS A 89 15.39 8.92 -16.77
C LYS A 89 16.00 8.10 -15.65
#